data_AF-A0A956UNR1-F1
#
_entry.id   AF-A0A956UNR1-F1
#
_cell.length_a   1.000
_cell.length_b   1.000
_cell.length_c   1.000
_cell.angle_alpha   90.00
_cell.angle_beta   90.00
_cell.angle_gamma   90.00
#
_symmetry.space_group_name_H-M   'P 1'
#
loop_
_entity.id
_entity.type
_entity.pdbx_description
1 polymer ?
#
loop_
_entity_poly.entity_id
_entity_poly.type
_entity_poly.pdbx_seq_one_letter_code
_entity_poly.pdbx_strand_id
1 'polypeptide(L)' 'MAQRGRPPHPGSLTPAEARVLEHVREGRQNAEIAVRLGISVNTVRYHVSVLLPSPSLYTALHLDRAS' A
#
# COMPACT_ATOMS: atom_id res chain seq x y z
N MET A 1 0.45 15.90 -15.75
CA MET A 1 0.94 16.10 -14.37
C MET A 1 -0.15 16.79 -13.56
N ALA A 2 -0.89 16.07 -12.71
CA ALA A 2 -1.88 16.68 -11.81
C ALA A 2 -1.99 15.84 -10.54
N GLN A 3 -1.14 16.13 -9.56
CA GLN A 3 -1.39 15.75 -8.16
C GLN A 3 -1.60 17.06 -7.39
N ARG A 4 -2.81 17.60 -7.48
CA ARG A 4 -3.25 18.72 -6.64
C ARG A 4 -4.23 18.18 -5.60
N GLY A 5 -3.72 18.09 -4.38
CA GLY A 5 -4.45 18.38 -3.14
C GLY A 5 -5.60 17.46 -2.77
N ARG A 6 -5.34 16.53 -1.83
CA ARG A 6 -6.10 16.48 -0.56
C ARG A 6 -5.38 15.59 0.49
N PRO A 7 -4.95 16.15 1.64
CA PRO A 7 -4.62 15.39 2.85
C PRO A 7 -5.89 14.78 3.50
N PRO A 8 -5.76 13.87 4.48
CA PRO A 8 -6.47 12.59 4.56
C PRO A 8 -7.92 12.71 5.02
N HIS A 9 -8.83 11.96 4.37
CA HIS A 9 -10.16 11.72 4.93
C HIS A 9 -10.07 10.55 5.93
N PRO A 10 -10.54 10.72 7.18
CA PRO A 10 -10.60 9.64 8.18
C PRO A 10 -11.79 8.70 7.90
N GLY A 11 -11.83 8.09 6.72
CA GLY A 11 -12.85 7.07 6.44
C GLY A 11 -13.00 6.60 4.98
N SER A 12 -12.37 7.22 3.99
CA SER A 12 -12.46 6.74 2.59
C SER A 12 -11.14 6.85 1.87
N LEU A 13 -10.56 5.69 1.59
CA LEU A 13 -9.38 5.50 0.76
C LEU A 13 -9.61 6.11 -0.62
N THR A 14 -8.61 6.76 -1.18
CA THR A 14 -8.64 7.09 -2.61
C THR A 14 -8.68 5.80 -3.43
N PRO A 15 -9.20 5.82 -4.67
CA PRO A 15 -9.23 4.61 -5.51
C PRO A 15 -7.85 3.98 -5.73
N ALA A 16 -6.79 4.78 -5.73
CA ALA A 16 -5.41 4.29 -5.82
C ALA A 16 -4.97 3.57 -4.53
N GLU A 17 -5.26 4.17 -3.37
CA GLU A 17 -4.97 3.58 -2.07
C GLU A 17 -5.75 2.30 -1.80
N ALA A 18 -7.02 2.23 -2.21
CA ALA A 18 -7.82 1.02 -2.10
C ALA A 18 -7.22 -0.14 -2.91
N ARG A 19 -6.75 0.13 -4.13
CA ARG A 19 -6.09 -0.89 -4.97
C ARG A 19 -4.76 -1.35 -4.38
N VAL A 20 -3.97 -0.43 -3.80
CA VAL A 20 -2.74 -0.79 -3.08
C VAL A 20 -3.08 -1.63 -1.86
N LEU A 21 -4.10 -1.24 -1.07
CA LEU A 21 -4.52 -1.96 0.13
C LEU A 21 -4.98 -3.39 -0.18
N GLU A 22 -5.74 -3.62 -1.24
CA GLU A 22 -6.18 -4.97 -1.63
C GLU A 22 -4.97 -5.88 -1.92
N HIS A 23 -3.97 -5.39 -2.66
CA HIS A 23 -2.77 -6.17 -2.92
C HIS A 23 -1.87 -6.38 -1.70
N VAL A 24 -1.83 -5.40 -0.80
CA VAL A 24 -1.20 -5.53 0.51
C VAL A 24 -1.95 -6.59 1.34
N ARG A 25 -3.28 -6.65 1.32
CA ARG A 25 -4.03 -7.69 2.04
C ARG A 25 -3.80 -9.10 1.48
N GLU A 26 -3.51 -9.21 0.18
CA GLU A 26 -3.07 -10.45 -0.47
C GLU A 26 -1.62 -10.86 -0.10
N GLY A 27 -0.87 -10.04 0.65
CA GLY A 27 0.53 -10.31 1.03
C GLY A 27 1.55 -10.04 -0.09
N ARG A 28 1.17 -9.29 -1.13
CA ARG A 28 2.07 -9.00 -2.26
C ARG A 28 3.17 -8.03 -1.86
N GLN A 29 4.33 -8.17 -2.48
CA GLN A 29 5.44 -7.24 -2.30
C GLN A 29 5.19 -5.93 -3.06
N ASN A 30 5.70 -4.81 -2.53
CA ASN A 30 5.56 -3.48 -3.14
C ASN A 30 6.01 -3.42 -4.62
N ALA A 31 7.00 -4.23 -5.00
CA ALA A 31 7.47 -4.35 -6.38
C ALA A 31 6.44 -5.00 -7.30
N GLU A 32 5.74 -6.05 -6.85
CA GLU A 32 4.67 -6.67 -7.62
C GLU A 32 3.45 -5.76 -7.76
N ILE A 33 3.12 -5.04 -6.69
CA ILE A 33 2.04 -4.05 -6.67
C ILE A 33 2.32 -2.94 -7.69
N ALA A 34 3.56 -2.46 -7.74
CA ALA A 34 4.01 -1.45 -8.70
C ALA A 34 3.84 -1.90 -10.15
N VAL A 35 4.27 -3.12 -10.46
CA VAL A 35 4.13 -3.72 -11.80
C VAL A 35 2.65 -3.86 -12.18
N ARG A 36 1.80 -4.36 -11.27
CA ARG A 36 0.37 -4.55 -11.54
C ARG A 36 -0.40 -3.25 -11.72
N LEU A 37 -0.07 -2.22 -10.94
CA LEU A 37 -0.74 -0.93 -11.00
C LEU A 37 -0.13 0.02 -12.03
N GLY A 38 0.99 -0.35 -12.67
CA GLY A 38 1.70 0.50 -13.64
C GLY A 38 2.28 1.77 -13.01
N ILE A 39 2.66 1.72 -11.73
CA ILE A 39 3.21 2.85 -10.99
C ILE A 39 4.59 2.50 -10.43
N SER A 40 5.36 3.51 -10.01
CA SER A 40 6.67 3.28 -9.43
C SER A 40 6.57 2.63 -8.04
N VAL A 41 7.54 1.77 -7.70
CA VAL A 41 7.67 1.17 -6.36
C VAL A 41 7.72 2.25 -5.26
N ASN A 42 8.35 3.39 -5.53
CA ASN A 42 8.39 4.51 -4.61
C ASN A 42 7.00 5.12 -4.33
N THR A 43 6.12 5.15 -5.34
CA THR A 43 4.73 5.59 -5.21
C THR A 43 3.94 4.61 -4.35
N VAL A 44 4.13 3.30 -4.55
CA VAL A 44 3.54 2.26 -3.69
C VAL A 44 4.00 2.44 -2.24
N ARG A 45 5.30 2.64 -2.01
CA ARG A 45 5.86 2.82 -0.66
C ARG A 45 5.27 4.04 0.05
N TYR A 46 5.09 5.15 -0.67
CA TYR A 46 4.43 6.34 -0.14
C TYR A 46 3.00 6.03 0.31
N HIS A 47 2.19 5.36 -0.54
CA HIS A 47 0.83 4.97 -0.18
C HIS A 47 0.80 4.01 1.01
N VAL A 48 1.67 3.00 1.03
CA VAL A 48 1.79 2.05 2.15
C VAL A 48 2.12 2.79 3.46
N SER A 49 3.03 3.76 3.47
CA SER A 49 3.35 4.55 4.67
C SER A 49 2.20 5.45 5.13
N VAL A 50 1.35 5.93 4.21
CA VAL A 50 0.14 6.71 4.54
C VAL A 50 -0.97 5.80 5.08
N LEU A 51 -1.06 4.57 4.56
CA LEU A 51 -2.07 3.58 4.97
C LEU A 51 -1.71 2.85 6.27
N LEU A 52 -0.42 2.61 6.51
CA LEU A 52 0.11 1.84 7.62
C LEU A 52 1.13 2.71 8.37
N PRO A 53 0.67 3.60 9.26
CA PRO A 53 1.56 4.50 10.00
C PRO A 53 2.50 3.78 10.98
N SER A 54 2.25 2.50 11.28
CA SER A 54 3.12 1.66 12.12
C SER A 54 3.36 0.30 11.46
N PRO A 55 4.62 -0.09 11.20
CA PRO A 55 4.96 -1.41 10.64
C PRO A 55 4.77 -2.56 11.64
N SER A 56 4.35 -2.28 12.88
CA SER A 56 4.32 -3.26 13.97
C SER A 56 3.29 -4.40 13.78
N LEU A 57 2.24 -4.20 12.95
CA LEU A 57 1.18 -5.21 12.75
C LEU A 57 1.36 -6.08 11.50
N TYR A 58 2.34 -5.78 10.65
CA TYR A 58 2.51 -6.47 9.36
C TYR A 58 3.59 -7.56 9.43
N THR A 59 4.56 -7.42 10.34
CA THR A 59 5.59 -8.43 10.61
C THR A 59 5.01 -9.68 11.29
N ALA A 60 3.87 -9.57 12.01
CA ALA A 60 3.21 -10.71 12.64
C ALA A 60 2.57 -11.69 11.62
N LEU A 61 2.21 -11.22 10.42
CA LEU A 61 1.60 -12.07 9.38
C LEU A 61 2.63 -12.64 8.39
N HIS A 62 3.86 -12.11 8.35
CA HIS A 62 4.88 -12.53 7.38
C HIS A 62 5.72 -13.73 7.86
N LEU A 63 5.63 -14.13 9.13
CA LEU A 63 6.44 -15.23 9.70
C LEU A 63 5.78 -16.63 9.59
N ASP A 64 4.51 -16.73 9.18
CA ASP A 64 3.76 -18.01 9.16
C ASP A 64 3.81 -18.77 7.81
N ARG A 65 4.57 -18.27 6.83
CA ARG A 65 4.58 -18.81 5.44
C ARG A 65 5.98 -19.15 4.92
N ALA A 66 6.88 -19.50 5.82
CA ALA A 66 8.11 -20.20 5.47
C ALA A 66 8.07 -21.61 6.09
N SER A 67 7.46 -22.55 5.37
CA SER A 67 7.64 -23.99 5.56
C SER A 67 7.70 -24.67 4.21
#